data_AF-A0A521T0W8-F1
#
_entry.id   AF-A0A521T0W8-F1
#
_cell.length_a   1.000
_cell.length_b   1.000
_cell.length_c   1.000
_cell.angle_alpha   90.00
_cell.angle_beta   90.00
_cell.angle_gamma   90.00
#
_symmetry.space_group_name_H-M   'P 1'
#
loop_
_entity.id
_entity.type
_entity.pdbx_description
1 polymer ?
#
loop_
_entity_poly.entity_id
_entity_poly.type
_entity_poly.pdbx_seq_one_letter_code
_entity_poly.pdbx_strand_id
1 'polypeptide(L)'
;MADEKITPELFAHLVELAALELGPEEGEYIRKQLNNQLKAIEELVQVPLDPTTLPASHGVPYTPAISAELREDLHNPFPHPEAILKGAPKTEDGHFVVPDIPHEDLK
;
A
#
# COMPACT_ATOMS: atom_id res chain seq x y z
N MET A 1 -21.59 24.77 2.91
CA MET A 1 -20.39 24.26 2.25
C MET A 1 -20.03 23.00 3.01
N ALA A 2 -20.15 21.82 2.40
CA ALA A 2 -19.79 20.58 3.10
C ALA A 2 -18.32 20.69 3.53
N ASP A 3 -18.03 20.34 4.76
CA ASP A 3 -16.67 20.39 5.31
C ASP A 3 -15.82 19.38 4.55
N GLU A 4 -14.99 19.85 3.61
CA GLU A 4 -14.11 18.98 2.83
C GLU A 4 -13.00 18.48 3.76
N LYS A 5 -13.16 17.25 4.26
CA LYS A 5 -12.21 16.62 5.19
C LYS A 5 -10.83 16.41 4.56
N ILE A 6 -10.79 16.13 3.26
CA ILE A 6 -9.53 16.02 2.51
C ILE A 6 -9.28 17.34 1.78
N THR A 7 -8.50 18.20 2.44
CA THR A 7 -8.03 19.45 1.87
C THR A 7 -7.02 19.20 0.74
N PRO A 8 -6.73 20.18 -0.13
CA PRO A 8 -5.69 20.05 -1.16
C PRO A 8 -4.33 19.66 -0.59
N GLU A 9 -3.95 20.21 0.56
CA GLU A 9 -2.67 19.95 1.21
C GLU A 9 -2.60 18.50 1.73
N LEU A 10 -3.67 18.03 2.38
CA LEU A 10 -3.74 16.64 2.83
C LEU A 10 -3.73 15.68 1.65
N PHE A 11 -4.46 16.01 0.57
CA PHE A 11 -4.46 15.21 -0.63
C PHE A 11 -3.08 15.13 -1.29
N ALA A 12 -2.36 16.25 -1.39
CA ALA A 12 -1.00 16.27 -1.92
C ALA A 12 -0.06 15.36 -1.11
N HIS A 13 -0.18 15.36 0.21
CA HIS A 13 0.60 14.46 1.06
C HIS A 13 0.22 12.98 0.86
N LEU A 14 -1.07 12.66 0.71
CA LEU A 14 -1.52 11.30 0.40
C LEU A 14 -0.99 10.81 -0.96
N VAL A 15 -0.94 11.69 -1.95
CA VAL A 15 -0.40 11.40 -3.29
C VAL A 15 1.10 11.10 -3.22
N GLU A 16 1.84 11.88 -2.44
CA GLU A 16 3.26 11.64 -2.17
C GLU A 16 3.49 10.27 -1.50
N LEU A 17 2.75 9.95 -0.43
CA LEU A 17 2.85 8.67 0.26
C LEU A 17 2.51 7.48 -0.64
N ALA A 18 1.60 7.68 -1.60
CA ALA A 18 1.21 6.66 -2.57
C ALA A 18 2.19 6.55 -3.77
N ALA A 19 3.21 7.41 -3.84
CA ALA A 19 4.14 7.51 -4.96
C ALA A 19 3.42 7.69 -6.31
N LEU A 20 2.38 8.52 -6.34
CA LEU A 20 1.61 8.82 -7.55
C LEU A 20 2.01 10.18 -8.14
N GLU A 21 2.15 10.23 -9.46
CA GLU A 21 2.29 11.49 -10.20
C GLU A 21 0.94 11.80 -10.87
N LEU A 22 0.28 12.87 -10.44
CA LEU A 22 -1.04 13.25 -10.93
C LEU A 22 -1.00 14.64 -11.56
N GLY A 23 -1.68 14.79 -12.71
CA GLY A 23 -1.93 16.11 -13.28
C GLY A 23 -2.89 16.95 -12.42
N PRO A 24 -2.93 18.29 -12.60
CA PRO A 24 -3.74 19.17 -11.76
C PRO A 24 -5.26 18.89 -11.87
N GLU A 25 -5.76 18.61 -13.07
CA GLU A 25 -7.19 18.29 -13.29
C GLU A 25 -7.57 16.93 -12.70
N GLU A 26 -6.69 15.93 -12.88
CA GLU A 26 -6.87 14.59 -12.35
C GLU A 26 -6.83 14.58 -10.82
N GLY A 27 -5.85 15.27 -10.23
CA GLY A 27 -5.73 15.40 -8.78
C GLY A 27 -6.97 16.03 -8.16
N GLU A 28 -7.48 17.12 -8.75
CA GLU A 28 -8.70 17.77 -8.26
C GLU A 28 -9.94 16.88 -8.42
N TYR A 29 -10.04 16.13 -9.52
CA TYR A 29 -11.10 15.15 -9.70
C TYR A 29 -11.05 14.06 -8.63
N ILE A 30 -9.90 13.41 -8.43
CA ILE A 30 -9.72 12.33 -7.46
C ILE A 30 -9.99 12.83 -6.04
N ARG A 31 -9.47 14.01 -5.67
CA ARG A 31 -9.71 14.62 -4.36
C ARG A 31 -11.20 14.82 -4.08
N LYS A 32 -11.98 15.29 -5.06
CA LYS A 32 -13.44 15.39 -4.93
C LYS A 32 -14.11 14.03 -4.78
N GLN A 33 -13.67 13.03 -5.56
CA GLN A 33 -14.23 11.68 -5.44
C GLN A 33 -13.93 11.04 -4.09
N LEU A 34 -12.72 11.21 -3.55
CA LEU A 34 -12.37 10.70 -2.21
C LEU A 34 -13.21 11.38 -1.11
N ASN A 35 -13.40 12.70 -1.17
CA ASN A 35 -14.31 13.39 -0.26
C ASN A 35 -15.76 12.88 -0.37
N ASN A 36 -16.22 12.49 -1.56
CA ASN A 36 -17.52 11.86 -1.73
C ASN A 36 -17.57 10.44 -1.16
N GLN A 37 -16.51 9.64 -1.33
CA GLN A 37 -16.41 8.29 -0.76
C GLN A 37 -16.40 8.31 0.78
N LEU A 38 -15.79 9.32 1.40
CA LEU A 38 -15.82 9.49 2.86
C LEU A 38 -17.23 9.58 3.43
N LYS A 39 -18.19 10.14 2.69
CA LYS A 39 -19.60 10.19 3.13
C LYS A 39 -20.19 8.79 3.32
N ALA A 40 -19.88 7.86 2.41
CA ALA A 40 -20.33 6.47 2.54
C ALA A 40 -19.65 5.76 3.72
N ILE A 41 -18.38 6.08 4.00
CA ILE A 41 -17.66 5.55 5.17
C ILE A 41 -18.26 6.09 6.47
N GLU A 42 -18.66 7.37 6.51
CA GLU A 42 -19.33 7.97 7.67
C GLU A 42 -20.66 7.28 7.98
N GLU A 43 -21.44 6.91 6.96
CA GLU A 43 -22.66 6.11 7.13
C GLU A 43 -22.35 4.74 7.76
N LEU A 44 -21.26 4.08 7.34
CA LEU A 44 -20.84 2.81 7.93
C LEU A 44 -20.44 2.94 9.40
N VAL A 45 -19.79 4.05 9.79
CA VAL A 45 -19.40 4.32 11.19
C VAL A 45 -20.61 4.48 12.11
N GLN A 46 -21.78 4.89 11.60
CA GLN A 46 -23.01 5.00 12.39
C GLN A 46 -23.64 3.65 12.73
N VAL A 47 -23.18 2.55 12.12
CA VAL A 47 -23.68 1.21 12.44
C VAL A 47 -23.17 0.82 13.83
N PRO A 48 -24.04 0.59 14.82
CA PRO A 48 -23.60 0.25 16.17
C PRO A 48 -22.90 -1.11 16.17
N LEU A 49 -21.72 -1.15 16.77
CA LEU A 49 -20.95 -2.37 16.99
C LEU A 49 -20.89 -2.67 18.49
N ASP A 50 -20.97 -3.94 18.85
CA ASP A 50 -20.67 -4.38 20.21
C ASP A 50 -19.19 -4.04 20.51
N PRO A 51 -18.86 -3.34 21.60
CA PRO A 51 -17.49 -2.93 21.93
C PRO A 51 -16.52 -4.11 22.14
N THR A 52 -17.05 -5.32 22.33
CA THR A 52 -16.27 -6.56 22.44
C THR A 52 -16.00 -7.22 21.09
N THR A 53 -16.58 -6.71 20.01
CA THR A 53 -16.36 -7.22 18.65
C THR A 53 -14.91 -6.99 18.24
N LEU A 54 -14.20 -8.09 17.98
CA LEU A 54 -12.83 -8.03 17.49
C LEU A 54 -12.82 -7.78 15.96
N PRO A 55 -11.80 -7.08 15.43
CA PRO A 55 -11.61 -6.98 13.99
C PRO A 55 -11.48 -8.37 13.35
N ALA A 56 -12.13 -8.55 12.20
CA ALA A 56 -12.00 -9.77 11.41
C ALA A 56 -10.69 -9.76 10.61
N SER A 57 -9.58 -10.18 11.24
CA SER A 57 -8.25 -10.22 10.59
C SER A 57 -8.16 -11.22 9.44
N HIS A 58 -9.02 -12.23 9.43
CA HIS A 58 -9.12 -13.26 8.39
C HIS A 58 -10.60 -13.50 8.07
N GLY A 59 -10.91 -13.85 6.82
CA GLY A 59 -12.28 -14.18 6.39
C GLY A 59 -12.81 -15.53 6.89
N VAL A 60 -11.94 -16.34 7.49
CA VAL A 60 -12.25 -17.64 8.10
C VAL A 60 -11.53 -17.75 9.45
N PRO A 61 -11.98 -18.63 10.37
CA PRO A 61 -11.24 -18.87 11.60
C PRO A 61 -9.77 -19.21 11.31
N TYR A 62 -8.84 -18.69 12.09
CA TYR A 62 -7.42 -19.03 11.98
C TYR A 62 -7.02 -19.88 13.20
N THR A 63 -7.53 -21.11 13.24
CA THR A 63 -7.30 -22.02 14.37
C THR A 63 -6.01 -22.81 14.18
N PRO A 64 -5.42 -23.38 15.25
CA PRO A 64 -4.24 -24.25 15.14
C PRO A 64 -4.41 -25.42 14.17
N ALA A 65 -5.64 -25.89 13.94
CA ALA A 65 -5.93 -27.01 13.04
C ALA A 65 -5.92 -26.63 11.55
N ILE A 66 -6.07 -25.34 11.22
CA ILE A 66 -6.11 -24.84 9.84
C ILE A 66 -5.09 -23.73 9.54
N SER A 67 -4.31 -23.33 10.53
CA SER A 67 -3.13 -22.48 10.34
C SER A 67 -2.00 -23.25 9.67
N ALA A 68 -1.25 -22.59 8.80
CA ALA A 68 -0.03 -23.16 8.24
C ALA A 68 0.99 -23.44 9.35
N GLU A 69 1.73 -24.55 9.21
CA GLU A 69 2.87 -24.84 10.07
C GLU A 69 4.00 -23.83 9.86
N LEU A 70 4.91 -23.74 10.84
CA LEU A 70 6.11 -22.93 10.69
C LEU A 70 6.98 -23.48 9.56
N ARG A 71 7.52 -22.58 8.74
CA ARG A 71 8.51 -22.96 7.73
C ARG A 71 9.79 -23.42 8.43
N GLU A 72 10.23 -24.63 8.10
CA GLU A 72 11.51 -25.18 8.56
C GLU A 72 12.71 -24.31 8.14
N ASP A 73 13.76 -24.31 8.98
CA ASP A 73 15.02 -23.60 8.71
C ASP A 73 15.95 -24.41 7.80
N LEU A 74 15.46 -24.70 6.59
CA LEU A 74 16.20 -25.42 5.56
C LEU A 74 16.53 -24.48 4.40
N HIS A 75 17.80 -24.44 4.02
CA HIS A 75 18.24 -23.67 2.87
C HIS A 75 17.66 -24.25 1.56
N ASN A 76 16.92 -23.43 0.82
CA ASN A 76 16.37 -23.77 -0.49
C ASN A 76 16.92 -22.79 -1.54
N PRO A 77 18.09 -23.06 -2.16
CA PRO A 77 18.69 -22.15 -3.13
C PRO A 77 17.85 -22.07 -4.41
N PHE A 78 17.69 -20.86 -4.95
CA PHE A 78 17.03 -20.69 -6.24
C PHE A 78 17.94 -21.19 -7.37
N PRO A 79 17.49 -22.10 -8.26
CA PRO A 79 18.37 -22.78 -9.21
C PRO A 79 18.89 -21.89 -10.34
N HIS A 80 18.20 -20.79 -10.65
CA HIS A 80 18.50 -19.93 -11.81
C HIS A 80 18.37 -18.42 -11.48
N PRO A 81 19.23 -17.84 -10.62
CA PRO A 81 19.14 -16.42 -10.24
C PRO A 81 19.10 -15.45 -11.42
N GLU A 82 19.76 -15.79 -12.53
CA GLU A 82 19.72 -15.03 -13.78
C GLU A 82 18.32 -14.92 -14.41
N ALA A 83 17.43 -15.87 -14.13
CA ALA A 83 16.06 -15.85 -14.62
C ALA A 83 15.22 -14.73 -13.97
N ILE A 84 15.56 -14.32 -12.75
CA ILE A 84 14.88 -13.21 -12.04
C ILE A 84 15.05 -11.91 -12.82
N LEU A 85 16.24 -11.69 -13.37
CA LEU A 85 16.62 -10.48 -14.10
C LEU A 85 15.89 -10.33 -15.44
N LYS A 86 15.28 -11.40 -15.98
CA LYS A 86 14.56 -11.36 -17.27
C LYS A 86 13.32 -10.48 -17.24
N GLY A 87 12.74 -10.24 -16.06
CA GLY A 87 11.60 -9.35 -15.89
C GLY A 87 11.96 -7.88 -15.68
N ALA A 88 13.25 -7.56 -15.58
CA ALA A 88 13.71 -6.21 -15.30
C ALA A 88 13.69 -5.34 -16.57
N PRO A 89 13.24 -4.08 -16.48
CA PRO A 89 13.34 -3.13 -17.59
C PRO A 89 14.78 -2.84 -18.03
N LYS A 90 15.72 -2.82 -17.07
CA LYS A 90 17.14 -2.58 -17.31
C LYS A 90 18.00 -3.32 -16.28
N THR A 91 19.08 -3.92 -16.74
CA THR A 91 20.04 -4.64 -15.91
C THR A 91 21.46 -4.33 -16.33
N GLU A 92 22.39 -4.42 -15.38
CA GLU A 92 23.83 -4.21 -15.59
C GLU A 92 24.60 -5.07 -14.57
N ASP A 93 25.60 -5.82 -15.02
CA ASP A 93 26.45 -6.68 -14.18
C ASP A 93 25.71 -7.55 -13.16
N GLY A 94 24.54 -8.09 -13.54
CA GLY A 94 23.72 -8.93 -12.66
C GLY A 94 22.82 -8.19 -11.67
N HIS A 95 22.69 -6.86 -11.81
CA HIS A 95 21.89 -6.00 -10.94
C HIS A 95 20.73 -5.36 -11.70
N PHE A 96 19.69 -4.96 -10.96
CA PHE A 96 18.65 -4.05 -11.46
C PHE A 96 19.22 -2.64 -11.50
N VAL A 97 19.03 -1.95 -12.62
CA VAL A 97 19.46 -0.55 -12.75
C VAL A 97 18.29 0.35 -12.38
N VAL A 98 18.50 1.22 -11.39
CA VAL A 98 17.55 2.24 -10.95
C VAL A 98 18.17 3.64 -11.10
N PRO A 99 17.37 4.71 -11.22
CA PRO A 99 17.86 6.07 -11.10
C PRO A 99 18.59 6.28 -9.77
N ASP A 100 19.56 7.18 -9.78
CA ASP A 100 20.29 7.52 -8.57
C ASP A 100 19.33 8.12 -7.53
N ILE A 101 19.50 7.71 -6.27
CA ILE A 101 18.67 8.22 -5.17
C ILE A 101 19.38 9.43 -4.54
N PRO A 102 18.67 10.48 -4.09
CA PRO A 102 19.30 11.52 -3.31
C PRO A 102 19.91 10.92 -2.04
N HIS A 103 21.23 11.05 -1.87
CA HIS A 103 21.91 10.67 -0.63
C HIS A 103 22.17 11.92 0.21
N GLU A 104 22.03 11.83 1.53
CA GLU A 104 22.69 12.77 2.43
C GLU A 104 24.10 12.26 2.71
N ASP A 105 25.11 13.08 2.39
CA ASP A 105 26.48 12.82 2.81
C ASP A 105 26.54 12.88 4.34
N LEU A 106 26.87 11.76 4.97
CA LEU A 106 27.19 11.73 6.40
C LEU A 106 28.46 12.55 6.62
N LYS A 107 28.33 13.67 7.34
CA LYS A 107 29.46 14.51 7.76
C LYS A 107 30.27 13.87 8.88
#